data_AF-A0A542FV87-F1
#
_entry.id   AF-A0A542FV87-F1
#
_cell.length_a   1.000
_cell.length_b   1.000
_cell.length_c   1.000
_cell.angle_alpha   90.00
_cell.angle_beta   90.00
_cell.angle_gamma   90.00
#
_symmetry.space_group_name_H-M   'P 1'
#
loop_
_entity.id
_entity.type
_entity.pdbx_description
1 polymer ?
#
loop_
_entity_poly.entity_id
_entity_poly.type
_entity_poly.pdbx_seq_one_letter_code
_entity_poly.pdbx_strand_id
1 'polypeptide(L)'
;MTLTPDATSCKTCGFGLWIPIPGGDLSSSFMGLYSDARFPGRCIVSLNEHAEHLDDLPKDTVSSFMINVAMASKALRIATDAPRINVAILGNQEGHVHAHLIPRYPDSEPLPNKAPWEDPRPRGALDEGDERRLVNLIARALTQVKARSKDEAGASRMPRRSGSRALPLLSSGAESLV
;
A
#
# COMPACT_ATOMS: atom_id res chain seq x y z
N MET A 1 0.12 15.94 12.83
CA MET A 1 1.31 15.66 13.66
C MET A 1 2.47 15.50 12.69
N THR A 2 3.51 16.33 12.80
CA THR A 2 4.69 16.21 11.92
C THR A 2 5.52 15.03 12.45
N LEU A 3 5.64 13.96 11.66
CA LEU A 3 6.52 12.83 12.00
C LEU A 3 7.96 13.33 11.96
N THR A 4 8.69 13.17 13.07
CA THR A 4 10.13 13.47 13.11
C THR A 4 10.92 12.30 12.51
N PRO A 5 12.12 12.54 11.93
CA PRO A 5 12.98 11.47 11.41
C PRO A 5 13.30 10.36 12.43
N ASP A 6 13.41 10.72 13.70
CA ASP A 6 13.62 9.78 14.82
C ASP A 6 12.41 8.85 15.05
N ALA A 7 11.20 9.30 14.73
CA ALA A 7 9.99 8.49 14.87
C ALA A 7 9.87 7.42 13.76
N THR A 8 10.57 7.62 12.63
CA THR A 8 10.52 6.75 11.46
C THR A 8 11.78 5.92 11.27
N SER A 9 12.67 5.90 12.26
CA SER A 9 13.90 5.12 12.28
C SER A 9 13.79 3.91 13.20
N CYS A 10 14.23 2.75 12.72
CA CYS A 10 14.29 1.52 13.48
C CYS A 10 15.39 1.60 14.54
N LYS A 11 15.03 1.35 15.80
CA LYS A 11 15.97 1.42 16.92
C LYS A 11 17.01 0.28 16.95
N THR A 12 16.75 -0.82 16.23
CA THR A 12 17.61 -2.00 16.21
C THR A 12 18.66 -1.92 15.11
N CYS A 13 18.25 -1.63 13.88
CA CYS A 13 19.15 -1.64 12.71
C CYS A 13 19.42 -0.24 12.13
N GLY A 14 18.77 0.81 12.64
CA GLY A 14 18.94 2.17 12.12
C GLY A 14 18.22 2.47 10.80
N PHE A 15 17.51 1.49 10.22
CA PHE A 15 16.72 1.71 9.00
C PHE A 15 15.74 2.87 9.18
N GLY A 16 15.85 3.91 8.35
CA GLY A 16 15.05 5.12 8.47
C GLY A 16 14.38 5.53 7.17
N LEU A 17 13.19 6.13 7.29
CA LEU A 17 12.54 6.85 6.19
C LEU A 17 12.99 8.31 6.21
N TRP A 18 13.52 8.78 5.08
CA TRP A 18 14.20 10.09 5.00
C TRP A 18 13.20 11.23 4.77
N ILE A 19 12.10 10.95 4.05
CA ILE A 19 11.04 11.92 3.74
C ILE A 19 9.69 11.32 4.14
N PRO A 20 9.26 11.46 5.40
CA PRO A 20 7.98 10.94 5.87
C PRO A 20 6.80 11.57 5.14
N ILE A 21 5.78 10.78 4.82
CA ILE A 21 4.51 11.30 4.30
C ILE A 21 3.62 11.70 5.49
N PRO A 22 3.07 12.94 5.53
CA PRO A 22 2.07 13.30 6.53
C PRO A 22 0.86 12.37 6.50
N GLY A 23 0.47 11.84 7.66
CA GLY A 23 -0.56 10.80 7.76
C GLY A 23 -0.09 9.42 7.28
N GLY A 24 1.21 9.24 7.02
CA GLY A 24 1.88 8.00 6.64
C GLY A 24 2.20 7.08 7.83
N ASP A 25 1.83 7.47 9.06
CA ASP A 25 1.71 6.58 10.20
C ASP A 25 0.48 5.68 10.00
N LEU A 26 0.74 4.43 9.63
CA LEU A 26 -0.24 3.38 9.42
C LEU A 26 -0.29 2.46 10.65
N SER A 27 -1.19 1.47 10.65
CA SER A 27 -1.43 0.63 11.84
C SER A 27 -0.20 -0.13 12.33
N SER A 28 0.66 -0.59 11.41
CA SER A 28 1.85 -1.39 11.69
C SER A 28 3.05 -0.92 10.87
N SER A 29 2.96 0.26 10.26
CA SER A 29 3.95 0.71 9.28
C SER A 29 4.06 2.21 9.21
N PHE A 30 5.20 2.69 8.73
CA PHE A 30 5.39 4.07 8.29
C PHE A 30 5.56 4.14 6.77
N MET A 31 5.04 5.19 6.15
CA MET A 31 5.20 5.47 4.73
C MET A 31 6.05 6.73 4.50
N GLY A 32 7.04 6.63 3.62
CA GLY A 32 7.91 7.74 3.22
C GLY A 32 8.12 7.79 1.72
N LEU A 33 8.40 8.98 1.19
CA LEU A 33 8.88 9.16 -0.18
C LEU A 33 10.35 8.72 -0.28
N TYR A 34 10.69 8.10 -1.40
CA TYR A 34 12.06 7.79 -1.80
C TYR A 34 12.44 8.71 -2.96
N SER A 35 13.35 9.65 -2.72
CA SER A 35 13.74 10.66 -3.72
C SER A 35 14.60 10.04 -4.82
N ASP A 36 13.93 9.50 -5.85
CA ASP A 36 14.51 8.92 -7.06
C ASP A 36 13.76 9.45 -8.28
N ALA A 37 14.38 10.40 -8.99
CA ALA A 37 13.80 11.08 -10.14
C ALA A 37 13.43 10.16 -11.30
N ARG A 38 13.95 8.92 -11.32
CA ARG A 38 13.56 7.92 -12.33
C ARG A 38 12.11 7.46 -12.13
N PHE A 39 11.64 7.44 -10.89
CA PHE A 39 10.28 7.01 -10.54
C PHE A 39 9.62 8.02 -9.59
N PRO A 40 9.21 9.21 -10.10
CA PRO A 40 8.60 10.24 -9.27
C PRO A 40 7.38 9.72 -8.51
N GLY A 41 7.39 9.87 -7.19
CA GLY A 41 6.36 9.35 -6.29
C GLY A 41 6.68 7.98 -5.70
N ARG A 42 7.82 7.35 -6.03
CA ARG A 42 8.26 6.12 -5.37
C ARG A 42 8.24 6.27 -3.85
N CYS A 43 7.61 5.32 -3.18
CA CYS A 43 7.51 5.30 -1.71
C CYS A 43 8.07 4.00 -1.12
N ILE A 44 8.39 4.07 0.16
CA ILE A 44 8.70 2.93 1.00
C ILE A 44 7.62 2.83 2.08
N VAL A 45 7.12 1.62 2.33
CA VAL A 45 6.33 1.28 3.51
C VAL A 45 7.18 0.39 4.40
N SER A 46 7.62 0.92 5.54
CA SER A 46 8.48 0.21 6.49
C SER A 46 7.65 -0.37 7.63
N LEU A 47 7.94 -1.61 8.04
CA LEU A 47 7.36 -2.18 9.26
C LEU A 47 7.81 -1.37 10.50
N ASN A 48 6.92 -1.18 11.47
CA ASN A 48 7.27 -0.47 12.71
C ASN A 48 8.27 -1.24 13.57
N GLU A 49 8.07 -2.56 13.67
CA GLU A 49 8.94 -3.47 14.40
C GLU A 49 10.12 -3.89 13.51
N HIS A 50 11.22 -4.24 14.15
CA HIS A 50 12.36 -4.83 13.45
C HIS A 50 12.08 -6.30 13.16
N ALA A 51 12.23 -6.68 11.90
CA ALA A 51 12.36 -8.07 11.45
C ALA A 51 13.21 -8.07 10.18
N GLU A 52 14.10 -9.05 10.05
CA GLU A 52 14.91 -9.22 8.84
C GLU A 52 14.13 -9.97 7.76
N HIS A 53 13.35 -10.98 8.17
CA HIS A 53 12.57 -11.82 7.27
C HIS A 53 11.07 -11.65 7.48
N LEU A 54 10.30 -11.75 6.38
CA LEU A 54 8.84 -11.60 6.41
C LEU A 54 8.16 -12.80 7.08
N ASP A 55 8.76 -13.98 6.98
CA ASP A 55 8.25 -15.25 7.51
C ASP A 55 8.58 -15.48 8.99
N ASP A 56 9.42 -14.64 9.59
CA ASP A 56 9.63 -14.60 11.06
C ASP A 56 8.47 -13.89 11.78
N LEU A 57 7.65 -13.14 11.05
CA LEU A 57 6.59 -12.33 11.64
C LEU A 57 5.35 -13.16 12.00
N PRO A 58 4.64 -12.81 13.10
CA PRO A 58 3.31 -13.34 13.36
C PRO A 58 2.37 -13.10 12.18
N LYS A 59 1.47 -14.06 11.91
CA LYS A 59 0.52 -14.00 10.79
C LYS A 59 -0.33 -12.71 10.78
N ASP A 60 -0.72 -12.24 11.95
CA ASP A 60 -1.50 -11.00 12.10
C ASP A 60 -0.66 -9.77 11.74
N THR A 61 0.63 -9.77 12.07
CA THR A 61 1.58 -8.72 11.70
C THR A 61 1.82 -8.69 10.18
N VAL A 62 2.05 -9.86 9.56
CA VAL A 62 2.15 -9.96 8.09
C VAL A 62 0.88 -9.45 7.42
N SER A 63 -0.29 -9.86 7.93
CA SER A 63 -1.58 -9.44 7.39
C SER A 63 -1.78 -7.92 7.51
N SER A 64 -1.51 -7.34 8.67
CA SER A 64 -1.58 -5.89 8.88
C SER A 64 -0.60 -5.13 7.99
N PHE A 65 0.64 -5.61 7.86
CA PHE A 65 1.64 -5.02 6.98
C PHE A 65 1.18 -5.03 5.52
N MET A 66 0.69 -6.16 5.01
CA MET A 66 0.21 -6.27 3.63
C MET A 66 -1.05 -5.44 3.37
N ILE A 67 -1.94 -5.27 4.36
CA ILE A 67 -3.07 -4.33 4.27
C ILE A 67 -2.57 -2.89 4.13
N ASN A 68 -1.57 -2.50 4.92
CA ASN A 68 -0.94 -1.18 4.83
C ASN A 68 -0.27 -0.94 3.48
N VAL A 69 0.46 -1.93 2.97
CA VAL A 69 1.07 -1.92 1.62
C VAL A 69 0.00 -1.73 0.54
N ALA A 70 -1.12 -2.45 0.60
CA ALA A 70 -2.21 -2.34 -0.36
C ALA A 70 -2.89 -0.95 -0.29
N MET A 71 -3.12 -0.42 0.91
CA MET A 71 -3.69 0.90 1.14
C MET A 71 -2.80 2.01 0.57
N ALA A 72 -1.50 1.96 0.91
CA ALA A 72 -0.50 2.90 0.43
C ALA A 72 -0.34 2.83 -1.09
N SER A 73 -0.35 1.62 -1.67
CA SER A 73 -0.31 1.42 -3.13
C SER A 73 -1.52 2.06 -3.82
N LYS A 74 -2.73 1.89 -3.26
CA LYS A 74 -3.95 2.55 -3.79
C LYS A 74 -3.85 4.07 -3.70
N ALA A 75 -3.41 4.61 -2.57
CA ALA A 75 -3.23 6.05 -2.39
C ALA A 75 -2.20 6.62 -3.35
N LEU A 76 -1.06 5.95 -3.51
CA LEU A 76 0.00 6.34 -4.44
C LEU A 76 -0.51 6.35 -5.89
N ARG A 77 -1.24 5.31 -6.28
CA ARG A 77 -1.83 5.21 -7.62
C ARG A 77 -2.78 6.38 -7.92
N ILE A 78 -3.61 6.78 -6.95
CA ILE A 78 -4.50 7.94 -7.07
C ILE A 78 -3.70 9.24 -7.17
N ALA A 79 -2.69 9.42 -6.30
CA ALA A 79 -1.91 10.65 -6.23
C ALA A 79 -1.08 10.94 -7.49
N THR A 80 -0.66 9.87 -8.18
CA THR A 80 0.28 9.93 -9.31
C THR A 80 -0.39 9.64 -10.66
N ASP A 81 -1.65 9.20 -10.64
CA ASP A 81 -2.37 8.68 -11.81
C ASP A 81 -1.60 7.57 -12.55
N ALA A 82 -0.73 6.84 -11.83
CA ALA A 82 0.07 5.79 -12.42
C ALA A 82 -0.83 4.62 -12.90
N PRO A 83 -0.68 4.13 -14.13
CA PRO A 83 -1.39 2.94 -14.60
C PRO A 83 -1.14 1.70 -13.71
N ARG A 84 0.08 1.59 -13.17
CA ARG A 84 0.49 0.46 -12.34
C ARG A 84 1.40 0.91 -11.21
N ILE A 85 1.23 0.30 -10.04
CA ILE A 85 2.23 0.32 -8.97
C ILE A 85 2.92 -1.04 -8.94
N ASN A 86 4.25 -1.06 -9.04
CA ASN A 86 5.04 -2.24 -8.70
C ASN A 86 5.24 -2.27 -7.18
N VAL A 87 5.10 -3.47 -6.60
CA VAL A 87 5.29 -3.72 -5.18
C VAL A 87 6.38 -4.78 -5.04
N ALA A 88 7.38 -4.50 -4.21
CA ALA A 88 8.44 -5.46 -3.94
C ALA A 88 8.91 -5.36 -2.49
N ILE A 89 9.09 -6.50 -1.85
CA ILE A 89 9.70 -6.64 -0.53
C ILE A 89 11.00 -7.40 -0.77
N LEU A 90 12.12 -6.74 -0.51
CA LEU A 90 13.46 -7.29 -0.63
C LEU A 90 14.14 -7.20 0.75
N GLY A 91 15.42 -7.52 0.83
CA GLY A 91 16.17 -7.38 2.09
C GLY A 91 17.68 -7.57 1.97
N ASN A 92 18.22 -7.65 0.74
CA ASN A 92 19.62 -8.05 0.52
C ASN A 92 20.64 -7.04 1.08
N GLN A 93 20.30 -5.75 1.11
CA GLN A 93 21.17 -4.68 1.62
C GLN A 93 20.75 -4.18 3.01
N GLU A 94 19.46 -4.16 3.28
CA GLU A 94 18.88 -3.60 4.51
C GLU A 94 17.99 -4.68 5.16
N GLY A 95 18.45 -5.21 6.30
CA GLY A 95 17.76 -6.25 7.07
C GLY A 95 16.57 -5.73 7.87
N HIS A 96 15.64 -5.04 7.22
CA HIS A 96 14.42 -4.55 7.86
C HIS A 96 13.26 -4.72 6.89
N VAL A 97 12.17 -5.36 7.29
CA VAL A 97 11.02 -5.58 6.40
C VAL A 97 10.45 -4.23 5.93
N HIS A 98 10.58 -3.98 4.63
CA HIS A 98 10.03 -2.81 3.95
C HIS A 98 9.57 -3.14 2.53
N ALA A 99 8.52 -2.49 2.08
CA ALA A 99 7.98 -2.62 0.74
C ALA A 99 8.31 -1.38 -0.10
N HIS A 100 8.89 -1.58 -1.27
CA HIS A 100 8.97 -0.56 -2.32
C HIS A 100 7.64 -0.47 -3.06
N LEU A 101 7.11 0.74 -3.19
CA LEU A 101 5.96 1.08 -4.03
C LEU A 101 6.44 2.00 -5.15
N ILE A 102 6.41 1.51 -6.39
CA ILE A 102 7.03 2.19 -7.53
C ILE A 102 5.95 2.48 -8.58
N PRO A 103 5.56 3.75 -8.80
CA PRO A 103 4.64 4.09 -9.88
C PRO A 103 5.33 3.87 -11.23
N ARG A 104 4.63 3.22 -12.16
CA ARG A 104 5.14 2.87 -13.48
C ARG A 104 4.31 3.54 -14.58
N TYR A 105 5.00 4.07 -15.59
CA TYR A 105 4.43 4.75 -16.74
C TYR A 105 4.99 4.14 -18.04
N PRO A 106 4.32 3.10 -18.58
CA PRO A 106 4.85 2.35 -19.70
C PRO A 106 5.22 3.19 -20.93
N ASP A 107 4.47 4.27 -21.18
CA ASP A 107 4.63 5.11 -22.37
C ASP A 107 5.82 6.08 -22.29
N SER A 108 6.35 6.33 -21.09
CA SER A 108 7.45 7.30 -20.87
C SER A 108 8.74 6.67 -20.36
N GLU A 109 8.72 5.38 -20.02
CA GLU A 109 9.88 4.66 -19.49
C GLU A 109 10.68 3.95 -20.57
N PRO A 110 12.02 3.90 -20.45
CA PRO A 110 12.86 3.20 -21.43
C PRO A 110 12.67 1.67 -21.40
N LEU A 111 12.36 1.09 -20.23
CA LEU A 111 12.22 -0.35 -20.03
C LEU A 111 10.92 -0.70 -19.27
N PRO A 112 9.75 -0.49 -19.88
CA PRO A 112 8.46 -0.60 -19.20
C PRO A 112 8.11 -2.04 -18.75
N ASN A 113 8.67 -3.04 -19.43
CA ASN A 113 8.43 -4.47 -19.17
C ASN A 113 9.53 -5.13 -18.33
N LYS A 114 10.45 -4.34 -17.77
CA LYS A 114 11.55 -4.81 -16.93
C LYS A 114 11.39 -4.37 -15.48
N ALA A 115 12.18 -4.98 -14.60
CA ALA A 115 12.17 -4.60 -13.20
C ALA A 115 12.73 -3.18 -13.03
N PRO A 116 12.23 -2.36 -12.09
CA PRO A 116 12.71 -0.98 -11.90
C PRO A 116 14.20 -0.83 -11.61
N TRP A 117 14.86 -1.88 -11.10
CA TRP A 117 16.31 -1.87 -10.85
C TRP A 117 17.17 -2.04 -12.10
N GLU A 118 16.58 -2.43 -13.24
CA GLU A 118 17.24 -2.51 -14.54
C GLU A 118 17.22 -1.16 -15.28
N ASP A 119 16.59 -0.13 -14.72
CA ASP A 119 16.42 1.17 -15.39
C ASP A 119 17.77 1.85 -15.69
N PRO A 120 18.06 2.19 -16.96
CA PRO A 120 19.35 2.70 -17.38
C PRO A 120 19.54 4.19 -17.09
N ARG A 121 18.47 4.92 -16.72
CA ARG A 121 18.58 6.36 -16.42
C ARG A 121 19.47 6.54 -15.18
N PRO A 122 20.26 7.62 -15.12
CA PRO A 122 21.08 7.90 -13.95
C PRO A 122 20.19 8.09 -12.72
N ARG A 123 20.59 7.52 -11.59
CA ARG A 123 19.93 7.76 -10.31
C ARG A 123 20.19 9.21 -9.90
N GLY A 124 19.13 9.92 -9.53
CA GLY A 124 19.20 11.30 -9.04
C GLY A 124 18.03 11.58 -8.09
N ALA A 125 18.19 12.59 -7.23
CA ALA A 125 17.11 13.05 -6.38
C ALA A 125 16.04 13.78 -7.20
N LEU A 126 14.82 13.83 -6.68
CA LEU A 126 13.80 14.75 -7.18
C LEU A 126 14.23 16.19 -6.87
N ASP A 127 13.77 17.16 -7.67
CA ASP A 127 13.89 18.56 -7.24
C ASP A 127 12.95 18.83 -6.05
N GLU A 128 13.31 19.81 -5.23
CA GLU A 128 12.57 20.14 -4.01
C GLU A 128 11.09 20.52 -4.27
N GLY A 129 10.81 21.08 -5.45
CA GLY A 129 9.47 21.46 -5.86
C GLY A 129 8.59 20.24 -6.11
N ASP A 130 9.07 19.31 -6.93
CA ASP A 130 8.38 18.06 -7.22
C ASP A 130 8.28 17.15 -5.99
N GLU A 131 9.34 17.07 -5.18
CA GLU A 131 9.31 16.33 -3.92
C GLU A 131 8.17 16.82 -3.02
N ARG A 132 8.13 18.13 -2.73
CA ARG A 132 7.07 18.74 -1.91
C ARG A 132 5.69 18.57 -2.53
N ARG A 133 5.56 18.69 -3.85
CA ARG A 133 4.30 18.48 -4.57
C ARG A 133 3.81 17.03 -4.39
N LEU A 134 4.69 16.05 -4.60
CA LEU A 134 4.36 14.63 -4.49
C LEU A 134 4.00 14.25 -3.05
N VAL A 135 4.77 14.70 -2.05
CA VAL A 135 4.43 14.47 -0.63
C VAL A 135 3.01 14.94 -0.32
N ASN A 136 2.65 16.14 -0.78
CA ASN A 136 1.31 16.70 -0.55
C ASN A 136 0.20 15.92 -1.26
N LEU A 137 0.42 15.52 -2.52
CA LEU A 137 -0.55 14.72 -3.28
C LEU A 137 -0.78 13.35 -2.63
N ILE A 138 0.30 12.68 -2.23
CA ILE A 138 0.24 11.36 -1.61
C ILE A 138 -0.44 11.44 -0.24
N ALA A 139 -0.10 12.43 0.59
CA ALA A 139 -0.74 12.62 1.90
C ALA A 139 -2.26 12.84 1.78
N ARG A 140 -2.69 13.64 0.79
CA ARG A 140 -4.12 13.88 0.50
C ARG A 140 -4.82 12.59 0.06
N ALA A 141 -4.24 11.85 -0.88
CA ALA A 141 -4.80 10.58 -1.35
C ALA A 141 -4.89 9.54 -0.23
N LEU A 142 -3.87 9.46 0.64
CA LEU A 142 -3.85 8.56 1.78
C LEU A 142 -4.98 8.87 2.77
N THR A 143 -5.21 10.15 3.04
CA THR A 143 -6.34 10.60 3.88
C THR A 143 -7.69 10.14 3.29
N GLN A 144 -7.88 10.30 1.98
CA GLN A 144 -9.12 9.87 1.31
C GLN A 144 -9.32 8.36 1.35
N VAL A 145 -8.25 7.57 1.12
CA VAL A 145 -8.32 6.10 1.17
C VAL A 145 -8.60 5.61 2.59
N LYS A 146 -7.97 6.20 3.61
CA LYS A 146 -8.22 5.89 5.02
C LYS A 146 -9.68 6.17 5.41
N ALA A 147 -10.26 7.29 4.97
CA ALA A 147 -11.65 7.63 5.24
C ALA A 147 -12.61 6.59 4.64
N ARG A 148 -12.46 6.27 3.34
CA ARG A 148 -13.32 5.28 2.66
C ARG A 148 -13.24 3.89 3.28
N SER A 149 -12.05 3.48 3.71
CA SER A 149 -11.86 2.16 4.35
C SER A 149 -12.60 2.07 5.69
N LYS A 150 -12.70 3.17 6.44
CA LYS A 150 -13.50 3.24 7.68
C LYS A 150 -15.00 3.13 7.39
N ASP A 151 -15.47 3.81 6.34
CA ASP A 151 -16.88 3.77 5.94
C ASP A 151 -17.31 2.36 5.52
N GLU A 152 -16.49 1.67 4.71
CA GLU A 152 -16.72 0.29 4.28
C GLU A 152 -16.70 -0.70 5.46
N ALA A 153 -15.77 -0.54 6.40
CA ALA A 153 -15.72 -1.35 7.61
C ALA A 153 -16.95 -1.12 8.53
N GLY A 154 -17.44 0.12 8.60
CA GLY A 154 -18.68 0.47 9.32
C GLY A 154 -19.92 -0.13 8.66
N ALA A 155 -20.00 -0.08 7.33
CA ALA A 155 -21.10 -0.66 6.56
C ALA A 155 -21.14 -2.20 6.66
N SER A 156 -19.98 -2.87 6.64
CA SER A 156 -19.89 -4.33 6.77
C SER A 156 -20.24 -4.86 8.17
N ARG A 157 -20.26 -4.02 9.20
CA ARG A 157 -20.65 -4.37 10.57
C ARG A 157 -22.16 -4.26 10.85
N MET A 158 -22.95 -3.72 9.92
CA MET A 158 -24.42 -3.76 10.07
C MET A 158 -24.93 -5.20 9.91
N PRO A 159 -25.72 -5.73 10.88
CA PRO A 159 -26.24 -7.08 10.78
C PRO A 159 -27.15 -7.19 9.55
N ARG A 160 -26.87 -8.16 8.67
CA ARG A 160 -27.76 -8.50 7.57
C ARG A 160 -29.12 -8.84 8.19
N ARG A 161 -30.16 -8.05 7.90
CA ARG A 161 -31.53 -8.38 8.30
C ARG A 161 -31.83 -9.79 7.78
N SER A 162 -32.08 -10.72 8.70
CA SER A 162 -32.48 -12.10 8.40
C SER A 162 -33.88 -12.11 7.80
N GLY A 163 -33.97 -11.76 6.52
CA GLY A 163 -35.18 -11.97 5.73
C GLY A 163 -35.28 -13.44 5.37
N SER A 164 -35.97 -14.23 6.21
CA SER A 164 -36.43 -15.57 5.84
C SER A 164 -37.43 -15.41 4.69
N ARG A 165 -36.98 -15.65 3.45
CA ARG A 165 -37.88 -15.92 2.33
C ARG A 165 -38.14 -17.42 2.33
N ALA A 166 -39.30 -17.83 2.81
CA ALA A 166 -39.82 -19.17 2.62
C ALA A 166 -39.93 -19.43 1.11
N LEU A 167 -39.28 -20.50 0.62
CA LEU A 167 -39.53 -21.02 -0.72
C LEU A 167 -40.90 -21.74 -0.72
N PRO A 168 -41.74 -21.57 -1.76
CA PRO A 168 -42.94 -22.38 -1.89
C PRO A 168 -42.56 -23.83 -2.22
N LEU A 169 -43.09 -24.77 -1.45
CA LEU A 169 -43.06 -26.20 -1.74
C LEU A 169 -43.91 -26.47 -3.00
N LEU A 170 -43.27 -26.94 -4.06
CA LEU A 170 -43.95 -27.51 -5.22
C LEU A 170 -44.53 -28.87 -4.84
N SER A 171 -45.85 -28.97 -4.80
CA SER A 171 -46.58 -30.22 -4.59
C SER A 171 -46.44 -31.13 -5.82
N SER A 172 -46.02 -32.37 -5.58
CA SER A 172 -46.02 -33.47 -6.55
C SER A 172 -47.43 -33.81 -7.03
N GLY A 173 -47.69 -33.63 -8.32
CA GLY A 173 -48.82 -34.25 -9.02
C GLY A 173 -48.34 -35.52 -9.70
N ALA A 174 -48.72 -36.67 -9.16
CA ALA A 174 -48.69 -37.94 -9.86
C ALA A 174 -49.98 -38.07 -10.66
N GLU A 175 -49.87 -38.29 -11.97
CA GLU A 175 -50.93 -38.92 -12.76
C GLU A 175 -50.33 -40.04 -13.60
N SER A 176 -51.03 -41.16 -13.58
CA SER A 176 -50.67 -42.47 -14.10
C SER A 176 -51.64 -42.88 -15.22
N LEU A 177 -51.13 -43.65 -16.18
CA LEU A 177 -51.83 -44.41 -17.23
C LEU A 177 -52.54 -43.53 -18.29
N VAL A 178 -52.29 -43.70 -19.59
CA VAL A 178 -52.40 -44.93 -20.41
C VAL A 178 -51.33 -44.97 -21.50
#